data_AF-A0A1F7PFP9-F1
#
_entry.id   AF-A0A1F7PFP9-F1
#
_cell.length_a   1.000
_cell.length_b   1.000
_cell.length_c   1.000
_cell.angle_alpha   90.00
_cell.angle_beta   90.00
_cell.angle_gamma   90.00
#
_symmetry.space_group_name_H-M   'P 1'
#
loop_
_entity.id
_entity.type
_entity.pdbx_description
1 polymer ?
#
loop_
_entity_poly.entity_id
_entity_poly.type
_entity_poly.pdbx_seq_one_letter_code
_entity_poly.pdbx_strand_id
1 'polypeptide(L)'
;MASRRALRAAAVACGWLLAWPGLGGAAPPITVGSVWAAPEGAVQEIQSRCGPVQAGRVACYRAVAARYGAPPATLDAIDLLQGEGHVTGFRAAGRVDLAAALFPFRPNQNAVLLVVNGDPPVVDVDDAARLAQTWEQARVGGTPPPVWLFPGDRVPLEAVTIEATPDTGLRLLLPYELRACRACPTLVTLWYHLTFDAAGRFAAFRFVSSAGEKTALGDDQATARIAPGSVVVIRLPANPSTGYLWVPEALPADGPLRMLWHAYRPAASPRLGAPGEDFWWLEARQPGTATVMLRSLRPWQPDPNAPARQFAIEVAAP
;
A
#
# COMPACT_ATOMS: atom_id res chain seq x y z
N MET A 1 -24.54 -40.04 -44.39
CA MET A 1 -23.44 -39.39 -45.15
C MET A 1 -23.66 -37.89 -45.12
N ALA A 2 -22.88 -37.16 -44.32
CA ALA A 2 -22.86 -35.70 -44.36
C ALA A 2 -21.42 -35.24 -44.09
N SER A 3 -20.94 -34.39 -44.98
CA SER A 3 -19.55 -34.08 -45.30
C SER A 3 -18.91 -33.13 -44.28
N ARG A 4 -17.68 -33.45 -43.88
CA ARG A 4 -16.75 -32.56 -43.17
C ARG A 4 -16.45 -31.32 -44.02
N ARG A 5 -16.62 -30.12 -43.46
CA ARG A 5 -15.88 -28.92 -43.88
C ARG A 5 -15.30 -28.24 -42.64
N ALA A 6 -13.98 -28.36 -42.51
CA ALA A 6 -13.18 -27.62 -41.57
C ALA A 6 -13.04 -26.18 -42.06
N LEU A 7 -13.44 -25.20 -41.26
CA LEU A 7 -13.11 -23.79 -41.46
C LEU A 7 -11.86 -23.49 -40.60
N ARG A 8 -10.75 -23.26 -41.31
CA ARG A 8 -9.51 -22.74 -40.73
C ARG A 8 -9.61 -21.22 -40.55
N ALA A 9 -8.98 -20.79 -39.46
CA ALA A 9 -8.71 -19.45 -38.95
C ALA A 9 -8.69 -18.25 -39.93
N ALA A 10 -9.21 -17.13 -39.43
CA ALA A 10 -8.61 -15.80 -39.63
C ALA A 10 -8.84 -14.98 -38.34
N ALA A 11 -7.89 -15.07 -37.41
CA ALA A 11 -7.83 -14.14 -36.29
C ALA A 11 -7.20 -12.84 -36.80
N VAL A 12 -8.01 -11.81 -37.00
CA VAL A 12 -7.51 -10.44 -37.21
C VAL A 12 -7.08 -9.91 -35.84
N ALA A 13 -5.81 -10.13 -35.51
CA ALA A 13 -5.16 -9.43 -34.41
C ALA A 13 -4.98 -7.96 -34.82
N CYS A 14 -5.93 -7.11 -34.43
CA CYS A 14 -5.78 -5.67 -34.54
C CYS A 14 -4.86 -5.20 -33.39
N GLY A 15 -3.58 -5.50 -33.52
CA GLY A 15 -2.54 -5.02 -32.62
C GLY A 15 -2.25 -3.55 -32.92
N TRP A 16 -2.83 -2.65 -32.13
CA TRP A 16 -2.35 -1.28 -32.03
C TRP A 16 -1.09 -1.25 -31.16
N LEU A 17 0.02 -1.72 -31.70
CA LEU A 17 1.34 -1.36 -31.20
C LEU A 17 1.66 0.02 -31.79
N LEU A 18 1.29 1.08 -31.07
CA LEU A 18 1.88 2.39 -31.30
C LEU A 18 3.32 2.33 -30.82
N ALA A 19 4.23 2.01 -31.73
CA ALA A 19 5.65 2.24 -31.56
C ALA A 19 5.87 3.74 -31.38
N TRP A 20 6.38 4.13 -30.22
CA TRP A 20 6.77 5.50 -29.91
C TRP A 20 7.91 5.94 -30.84
N PRO A 21 7.82 7.09 -31.52
CA PRO A 21 8.99 7.73 -32.09
C PRO A 21 9.86 8.23 -30.92
N GLY A 22 11.08 7.70 -30.83
CA GLY A 22 12.01 8.01 -29.77
C GLY A 22 12.44 9.48 -29.75
N LEU A 23 12.23 10.12 -28.60
CA LEU A 23 13.16 11.11 -28.08
C LEU A 23 13.99 10.40 -27.01
N GLY A 24 15.25 10.14 -27.35
CA GLY A 24 16.21 9.43 -26.51
C GLY A 24 16.62 10.27 -25.31
N GLY A 25 15.89 10.08 -24.21
CA GLY A 25 16.27 10.47 -22.86
C GLY A 25 15.29 9.79 -21.92
N ALA A 26 15.78 8.97 -20.98
CA ALA A 26 14.93 8.47 -19.91
C ALA A 26 14.33 9.69 -19.19
N ALA A 27 13.01 9.69 -18.94
CA ALA A 27 12.37 10.75 -18.18
C ALA A 27 13.11 10.95 -16.84
N PRO A 28 13.27 12.19 -16.36
CA PRO A 28 13.93 12.43 -15.08
C PRO A 28 13.26 11.60 -13.97
N PRO A 29 14.05 11.02 -13.03
CA PRO A 29 13.48 10.24 -11.94
C PRO A 29 12.63 11.13 -11.04
N ILE A 30 11.55 10.57 -10.50
CA ILE A 30 10.81 11.19 -9.41
C ILE A 30 11.68 11.13 -8.16
N THR A 31 11.90 12.27 -7.52
CA THR A 31 12.70 12.35 -6.29
C THR A 31 11.96 13.14 -5.21
N VAL A 32 12.59 13.31 -4.05
CA VAL A 32 12.10 14.26 -3.04
C VAL A 32 11.94 15.69 -3.61
N GLY A 33 12.75 16.08 -4.60
CA GLY A 33 12.63 17.38 -5.28
C GLY A 33 11.40 17.51 -6.17
N SER A 34 10.77 16.39 -6.54
CA SER A 34 9.51 16.39 -7.29
C SER A 34 8.29 16.68 -6.41
N VAL A 35 8.43 16.59 -5.08
CA VAL A 35 7.34 16.82 -4.11
C VAL A 35 6.96 18.29 -4.11
N TRP A 36 5.67 18.55 -4.30
CA TRP A 36 5.11 19.89 -4.24
C TRP A 36 3.86 19.92 -3.36
N ALA A 37 3.96 20.65 -2.24
CA ALA A 37 2.81 21.04 -1.45
C ALA A 37 2.15 22.25 -2.11
N ALA A 38 1.19 21.98 -3.00
CA ALA A 38 0.51 23.02 -3.76
C ALA A 38 -0.14 24.06 -2.83
N PRO A 39 0.15 25.37 -3.00
CA PRO A 39 -0.48 26.43 -2.22
C PRO A 39 -1.99 26.47 -2.39
N GLU A 40 -2.66 27.19 -1.50
CA GLU A 40 -4.11 27.43 -1.59
C GLU A 40 -4.51 27.99 -2.97
N GLY A 41 -5.62 27.49 -3.51
CA GLY A 41 -6.14 27.88 -4.82
C GLY A 41 -5.44 27.22 -6.02
N ALA A 42 -4.20 26.73 -5.90
CA ALA A 42 -3.47 26.15 -7.03
C ALA A 42 -4.19 24.94 -7.65
N VAL A 43 -4.62 23.99 -6.81
CA VAL A 43 -5.34 22.79 -7.26
C VAL A 43 -6.70 23.14 -7.87
N GLN A 44 -7.42 24.10 -7.29
CA GLN A 44 -8.72 24.55 -7.80
C GLN A 44 -8.59 25.21 -9.19
N GLU A 45 -7.53 25.99 -9.40
CA GLU A 45 -7.25 26.58 -10.70
C GLU A 45 -6.83 25.52 -11.73
N ILE A 46 -6.00 24.55 -11.33
CA ILE A 46 -5.65 23.40 -12.18
C ILE A 46 -6.93 22.68 -12.64
N GLN A 47 -7.84 22.37 -11.71
CA GLN A 47 -9.11 21.71 -12.02
C GLN A 47 -9.95 22.51 -13.01
N SER A 48 -10.17 23.80 -12.74
CA SER A 48 -11.05 24.65 -13.54
C SER A 48 -10.47 25.01 -14.91
N ARG A 49 -9.16 25.30 -14.99
CA ARG A 49 -8.50 25.68 -16.25
C ARG A 49 -8.08 24.50 -17.10
N CYS A 50 -7.49 23.47 -16.48
CA CYS A 50 -6.86 22.38 -17.22
C CYS A 50 -7.78 21.16 -17.39
N GLY A 51 -8.80 21.00 -16.55
CA GLY A 51 -9.76 19.90 -16.65
C GLY A 51 -10.47 19.82 -18.01
N PRO A 52 -11.03 20.93 -18.54
CA PRO A 52 -11.69 20.96 -19.85
C PRO A 52 -10.76 20.71 -21.04
N VAL A 53 -9.44 20.88 -20.85
CA VAL A 53 -8.44 20.77 -21.90
C VAL A 53 -7.97 19.30 -21.95
N GLN A 54 -8.42 18.53 -22.94
CA GLN A 54 -7.91 17.17 -23.16
C GLN A 54 -6.57 17.20 -23.91
N ALA A 55 -6.53 17.81 -25.09
CA ALA A 55 -5.30 18.02 -25.84
C ALA A 55 -4.51 19.20 -25.24
N GLY A 56 -3.27 18.96 -24.79
CA GLY A 56 -2.43 20.00 -24.17
C GLY A 56 -2.59 20.14 -22.65
N ARG A 57 -3.26 19.20 -21.98
CA ARG A 57 -3.43 19.19 -20.52
C ARG A 57 -2.10 19.32 -19.77
N VAL A 58 -1.08 18.58 -20.21
CA VAL A 58 0.29 18.65 -19.66
C VAL A 58 0.81 20.09 -19.63
N ALA A 59 0.75 20.78 -20.77
CA ALA A 59 1.23 22.16 -20.88
C ALA A 59 0.44 23.12 -19.98
N CYS A 60 -0.89 22.97 -19.92
CA CYS A 60 -1.73 23.76 -19.02
C CYS A 60 -1.35 23.53 -17.55
N TYR A 61 -1.25 22.27 -17.14
CA TYR A 61 -0.94 21.89 -15.76
C TYR A 61 0.41 22.47 -15.35
N ARG A 62 1.46 22.24 -16.16
CA ARG A 62 2.79 22.80 -15.93
C ARG A 62 2.76 24.32 -15.79
N ALA A 63 2.06 25.02 -16.67
CA ALA A 63 1.99 26.48 -16.64
C ALA A 63 1.35 27.01 -15.36
N VAL A 64 0.25 26.40 -14.91
CA VAL A 64 -0.39 26.77 -13.64
C VAL A 64 0.54 26.43 -12.47
N ALA A 65 1.07 25.21 -12.42
CA ALA A 65 1.98 24.77 -11.34
C ALA A 65 3.23 25.66 -11.22
N ALA A 66 3.89 25.97 -12.34
CA ALA A 66 5.06 26.85 -12.37
C ALA A 66 4.73 28.26 -11.85
N ARG A 67 3.57 28.81 -12.21
CA ARG A 67 3.13 30.12 -11.71
C ARG A 67 2.87 30.12 -10.20
N TYR A 68 2.46 28.99 -9.64
CA TYR A 68 2.34 28.77 -8.19
C TYR A 68 3.65 28.30 -7.52
N GLY A 69 4.78 28.40 -8.22
CA GLY A 69 6.10 28.13 -7.65
C GLY A 69 6.47 26.65 -7.54
N ALA A 70 5.85 25.78 -8.33
CA ALA A 70 6.25 24.37 -8.38
C ALA A 70 7.73 24.23 -8.84
N PRO A 71 8.55 23.40 -8.14
CA PRO A 71 9.92 23.12 -8.55
C PRO A 71 10.02 22.56 -9.98
N PRO A 72 11.15 22.76 -10.70
CA PRO A 72 11.36 22.17 -12.02
C PRO A 72 11.15 20.64 -12.04
N ALA A 73 11.63 19.93 -11.02
CA ALA A 73 11.44 18.48 -10.89
C ALA A 73 9.98 18.06 -10.69
N THR A 74 9.11 18.95 -10.20
CA THR A 74 7.65 18.73 -10.17
C THR A 74 7.06 18.84 -11.56
N LEU A 75 7.53 19.78 -12.39
CA LEU A 75 7.06 19.92 -13.77
C LEU A 75 7.43 18.69 -14.61
N ASP A 76 8.63 18.15 -14.42
CA ASP A 76 9.06 16.91 -15.07
C ASP A 76 8.22 15.70 -14.60
N ALA A 77 7.88 15.65 -13.31
CA ALA A 77 6.96 14.64 -12.79
C ALA A 77 5.54 14.78 -13.36
N ILE A 78 5.06 16.02 -13.61
CA ILE A 78 3.77 16.25 -14.28
C ILE A 78 3.78 15.69 -15.70
N ASP A 79 4.89 15.81 -16.45
CA ASP A 79 5.02 15.15 -17.76
C ASP A 79 4.90 13.64 -17.65
N LEU A 80 5.63 13.05 -16.69
CA LEU A 80 5.61 11.60 -16.49
C LEU A 80 4.20 11.10 -16.14
N LEU A 81 3.47 11.87 -15.33
CA LEU A 81 2.06 11.62 -14.98
C LEU A 81 1.06 12.11 -16.03
N GLN A 82 1.54 12.49 -17.23
CA GLN A 82 0.73 12.88 -18.39
C GLN A 82 -0.22 14.05 -18.11
N GLY A 83 0.15 14.95 -17.21
CA GLY A 83 -0.68 16.09 -16.86
C GLY A 83 -1.93 15.73 -16.08
N GLU A 84 -2.00 14.53 -15.50
CA GLU A 84 -3.15 14.07 -14.72
C GLU A 84 -2.99 14.33 -13.21
N GLY A 85 -1.77 14.61 -12.75
CA GLY A 85 -1.48 14.82 -11.33
C GLY A 85 -0.06 15.32 -11.05
N HIS A 86 0.25 15.47 -9.77
CA HIS A 86 1.58 15.87 -9.25
C HIS A 86 1.93 15.10 -7.99
N VAL A 87 3.22 15.02 -7.68
CA VAL A 87 3.75 14.32 -6.50
C VAL A 87 3.60 15.19 -5.26
N THR A 88 3.04 14.62 -4.20
CA THR A 88 2.80 15.27 -2.89
C THR A 88 3.60 14.64 -1.75
N GLY A 89 4.23 13.49 -1.98
CA GLY A 89 5.14 12.86 -1.03
C GLY A 89 6.08 11.87 -1.73
N PHE A 90 7.24 11.62 -1.13
CA PHE A 90 8.26 10.73 -1.68
C PHE A 90 8.92 9.93 -0.57
N ARG A 91 9.18 8.64 -0.84
CA ARG A 91 9.92 7.75 0.04
C ARG A 91 10.81 6.84 -0.80
N ALA A 92 12.11 6.92 -0.55
CA ALA A 92 13.06 6.07 -1.23
C ALA A 92 12.85 4.59 -0.85
N ALA A 93 12.92 3.69 -1.84
CA ALA A 93 12.78 2.26 -1.62
C ALA A 93 13.86 1.40 -2.30
N GLY A 94 14.90 2.05 -2.84
CA GLY A 94 16.09 1.38 -3.36
C GLY A 94 15.99 1.10 -4.86
N ARG A 95 15.48 -0.08 -5.24
CA ARG A 95 15.41 -0.48 -6.67
C ARG A 95 14.35 0.28 -7.46
N VAL A 96 13.28 0.61 -6.78
CA VAL A 96 12.21 1.52 -7.18
C VAL A 96 11.97 2.44 -5.99
N ASP A 97 11.15 3.47 -6.15
CA ASP A 97 10.77 4.37 -5.07
C ASP A 97 9.25 4.46 -4.93
N LEU A 98 8.80 5.11 -3.87
CA LEU A 98 7.38 5.32 -3.60
C LEU A 98 7.06 6.82 -3.69
N ALA A 99 5.93 7.14 -4.31
CA ALA A 99 5.42 8.49 -4.37
C ALA A 99 3.95 8.55 -3.98
N ALA A 100 3.60 9.47 -3.09
CA ALA A 100 2.22 9.92 -2.95
C ALA A 100 1.96 10.98 -4.02
N ALA A 101 0.80 10.94 -4.67
CA ALA A 101 0.45 11.88 -5.72
C ALA A 101 -1.02 12.32 -5.64
N LEU A 102 -1.29 13.54 -6.10
CA LEU A 102 -2.63 14.12 -6.23
C LEU A 102 -3.00 14.25 -7.70
N PHE A 103 -4.10 13.60 -8.08
CA PHE A 103 -4.72 13.54 -9.40
C PHE A 103 -6.05 14.31 -9.39
N PRO A 104 -6.03 15.63 -9.59
CA PRO A 104 -7.17 16.49 -9.30
C PRO A 104 -8.39 16.28 -10.22
N PHE A 105 -8.24 15.58 -11.34
CA PHE A 105 -9.33 15.33 -12.29
C PHE A 105 -10.07 14.01 -12.04
N ARG A 106 -9.57 13.16 -11.12
CA ARG A 106 -10.26 11.91 -10.76
C ARG A 106 -11.51 12.24 -9.91
N PRO A 107 -12.70 11.69 -10.25
CA PRO A 107 -13.97 12.11 -9.64
C PRO A 107 -14.15 11.68 -8.19
N ASN A 108 -13.57 10.54 -7.80
CA ASN A 108 -13.80 9.94 -6.48
C ASN A 108 -12.55 9.91 -5.61
N GLN A 109 -11.39 9.74 -6.23
CA GLN A 109 -10.13 9.57 -5.54
C GLN A 109 -9.01 10.27 -6.28
N ASN A 110 -8.54 11.35 -5.68
CA ASN A 110 -7.47 12.17 -6.21
C ASN A 110 -6.12 11.83 -5.54
N ALA A 111 -6.07 11.38 -4.29
CA ALA A 111 -4.82 10.93 -3.67
C ALA A 111 -4.51 9.45 -3.99
N VAL A 112 -3.30 9.17 -4.47
CA VAL A 112 -2.85 7.81 -4.84
C VAL A 112 -1.44 7.54 -4.34
N LEU A 113 -1.13 6.26 -4.17
CA LEU A 113 0.22 5.75 -3.95
C LEU A 113 0.75 5.16 -5.26
N LEU A 114 1.93 5.56 -5.66
CA LEU A 114 2.61 5.10 -6.86
C LEU A 114 3.92 4.41 -6.46
N VAL A 115 4.27 3.35 -7.18
CA VAL A 115 5.68 2.93 -7.29
C VAL A 115 6.27 3.64 -8.51
N VAL A 116 7.44 4.26 -8.33
CA VAL A 116 8.08 5.12 -9.34
C VAL A 116 9.54 4.72 -9.55
N ASN A 117 10.16 5.20 -10.62
CA ASN A 117 11.57 4.95 -10.97
C ASN A 117 11.93 3.48 -11.27
N GLY A 118 10.92 2.63 -11.50
CA GLY A 118 11.10 1.25 -11.96
C GLY A 118 10.87 1.09 -13.46
N ASP A 119 10.63 -0.14 -13.87
CA ASP A 119 10.09 -0.48 -15.19
C ASP A 119 8.80 -1.31 -15.02
N PRO A 120 7.62 -0.76 -15.34
CA PRO A 120 7.41 0.57 -15.92
C PRO A 120 7.73 1.71 -14.95
N PRO A 121 7.99 2.94 -15.45
CA PRO A 121 8.44 4.07 -14.64
C PRO A 121 7.43 4.54 -13.59
N VAL A 122 6.15 4.18 -13.77
CA VAL A 122 5.07 4.42 -12.81
C VAL A 122 4.17 3.19 -12.76
N VAL A 123 3.89 2.71 -11.55
CA VAL A 123 2.87 1.70 -11.26
C VAL A 123 1.90 2.29 -10.25
N ASP A 124 0.62 2.44 -10.64
CA ASP A 124 -0.46 2.73 -9.71
C ASP A 124 -0.76 1.46 -8.91
N VAL A 125 -0.53 1.49 -7.60
CA VAL A 125 -0.76 0.32 -6.74
C VAL A 125 -2.25 -0.02 -6.62
N ASP A 126 -3.11 0.91 -7.01
CA ASP A 126 -4.55 0.80 -6.98
C ASP A 126 -5.18 0.50 -8.34
N ASP A 127 -4.38 0.11 -9.33
CA ASP A 127 -4.87 -0.31 -10.63
C ASP A 127 -5.96 -1.40 -10.48
N ALA A 128 -7.19 -1.01 -10.79
CA ALA A 128 -8.37 -1.83 -10.60
C ALA A 128 -8.31 -3.13 -11.41
N ALA A 129 -7.65 -3.17 -12.57
CA ALA A 129 -7.49 -4.40 -13.33
C ALA A 129 -6.62 -5.43 -12.58
N ARG A 130 -5.65 -4.95 -11.80
CA ARG A 130 -4.75 -5.77 -10.98
C ARG A 130 -5.40 -6.17 -9.65
N LEU A 131 -6.13 -5.25 -9.02
CA LEU A 131 -6.88 -5.50 -7.78
C LEU A 131 -8.15 -6.36 -8.01
N ALA A 132 -8.76 -6.31 -9.19
CA ALA A 132 -10.02 -7.02 -9.45
C ALA A 132 -9.88 -8.54 -9.39
N GLN A 133 -8.73 -9.07 -9.82
CA GLN A 133 -8.49 -10.52 -9.81
C GLN A 133 -8.35 -11.11 -8.40
N THR A 134 -8.14 -10.27 -7.37
CA THR A 134 -7.71 -10.72 -6.05
C THR A 134 -8.79 -10.64 -4.97
N TRP A 135 -9.75 -9.70 -5.06
CA TRP A 135 -10.90 -9.69 -4.14
C TRP A 135 -11.82 -10.89 -4.36
N GLU A 136 -11.89 -11.41 -5.59
CA GLU A 136 -12.63 -12.64 -5.91
C GLU A 136 -12.03 -13.85 -5.19
N GLN A 137 -10.70 -13.91 -5.08
CA GLN A 137 -9.97 -14.97 -4.39
C GLN A 137 -10.06 -14.86 -2.85
N ALA A 138 -10.28 -13.66 -2.32
CA ALA A 138 -10.47 -13.43 -0.88
C ALA A 138 -11.86 -13.90 -0.36
N ARG A 139 -12.83 -14.19 -1.24
CA ARG A 139 -14.20 -14.63 -0.89
C ARG A 139 -14.30 -16.12 -0.55
N VAL A 140 -13.44 -16.62 0.34
CA VAL A 140 -13.53 -18.01 0.82
C VAL A 140 -14.39 -18.05 2.09
N GLY A 141 -15.62 -18.60 2.01
CA GLY A 141 -16.29 -19.22 3.17
C GLY A 141 -17.54 -18.57 3.78
N GLY A 142 -18.36 -17.79 3.06
CA GLY A 142 -19.67 -17.30 3.54
C GLY A 142 -20.04 -15.92 2.98
N THR A 143 -21.21 -15.38 3.33
CA THR A 143 -21.65 -14.00 2.99
C THR A 143 -21.37 -13.03 4.15
N PRO A 144 -20.14 -12.50 4.30
CA PRO A 144 -19.92 -11.32 5.12
C PRO A 144 -20.70 -10.13 4.54
N PRO A 145 -20.97 -9.06 5.33
CA PRO A 145 -21.51 -7.82 4.77
C PRO A 145 -20.65 -7.36 3.59
N PRO A 146 -21.22 -6.68 2.58
CA PRO A 146 -20.45 -6.18 1.46
C PRO A 146 -19.35 -5.25 1.96
N VAL A 147 -18.09 -5.67 1.80
CA VAL A 147 -16.91 -4.89 2.14
C VAL A 147 -16.35 -4.21 0.89
N TRP A 148 -15.88 -2.99 1.07
CA TRP A 148 -15.38 -2.14 0.00
C TRP A 148 -14.02 -1.56 0.38
N LEU A 149 -13.19 -1.34 -0.63
CA LEU A 149 -12.05 -0.45 -0.53
C LEU A 149 -12.54 0.94 -0.94
N PHE A 150 -12.72 1.86 0.03
CA PHE A 150 -13.17 3.21 -0.32
C PHE A 150 -12.02 4.07 -0.84
N PRO A 151 -12.31 5.05 -1.71
CA PRO A 151 -11.42 6.18 -1.97
C PRO A 151 -10.85 6.78 -0.68
N GLY A 152 -9.52 6.76 -0.53
CA GLY A 152 -8.82 7.27 0.66
C GLY A 152 -8.53 6.26 1.78
N ASP A 153 -9.07 5.04 1.73
CA ASP A 153 -8.74 3.95 2.70
C ASP A 153 -7.38 3.26 2.39
N ARG A 154 -6.53 3.91 1.59
CA ARG A 154 -5.31 3.30 1.06
C ARG A 154 -4.11 3.59 1.94
N VAL A 155 -3.14 2.69 1.80
CA VAL A 155 -1.85 2.69 2.48
C VAL A 155 -1.24 4.08 2.43
N PRO A 156 -1.06 4.77 3.56
CA PRO A 156 -0.24 5.97 3.56
C PRO A 156 1.21 5.55 3.27
N LEU A 157 2.00 6.46 2.71
CA LEU A 157 3.33 6.17 2.18
C LEU A 157 4.22 5.40 3.19
N GLU A 158 4.09 5.71 4.48
CA GLU A 158 4.79 5.10 5.61
C GLU A 158 4.37 3.65 5.91
N ALA A 159 3.14 3.26 5.57
CA ALA A 159 2.62 1.92 5.87
C ALA A 159 3.06 0.83 4.89
N VAL A 160 3.77 1.21 3.81
CA VAL A 160 4.39 0.25 2.90
C VAL A 160 5.63 -0.37 3.57
N THR A 161 5.70 -1.69 3.69
CA THR A 161 6.96 -2.35 4.10
C THR A 161 7.84 -2.56 2.88
N ILE A 162 9.14 -2.24 2.98
CA ILE A 162 10.12 -2.40 1.91
C ILE A 162 11.09 -3.52 2.29
N GLU A 163 11.27 -4.48 1.39
CA GLU A 163 12.12 -5.66 1.59
C GLU A 163 13.08 -5.85 0.42
N ALA A 164 14.37 -6.04 0.72
CA ALA A 164 15.30 -6.61 -0.25
C ALA A 164 15.11 -8.12 -0.33
N THR A 165 14.97 -8.68 -1.53
CA THR A 165 14.89 -10.14 -1.71
C THR A 165 16.29 -10.75 -1.92
N PRO A 166 16.52 -12.02 -1.52
CA PRO A 166 17.81 -12.70 -1.68
C PRO A 166 18.32 -12.72 -3.13
N ASP A 167 17.39 -12.75 -4.10
CA ASP A 167 17.66 -12.76 -5.53
C ASP A 167 17.98 -11.36 -6.09
N THR A 168 18.39 -10.43 -5.23
CA THR A 168 18.73 -9.01 -5.51
C THR A 168 17.57 -8.12 -5.95
N GLY A 169 16.33 -8.61 -5.83
CA GLY A 169 15.10 -7.85 -6.12
C GLY A 169 14.58 -7.03 -4.94
N LEU A 170 13.42 -6.41 -5.13
CA LEU A 170 12.68 -5.65 -4.12
C LEU A 170 11.27 -6.24 -3.95
N ARG A 171 10.79 -6.31 -2.73
CA ARG A 171 9.40 -6.64 -2.41
C ARG A 171 8.79 -5.53 -1.57
N LEU A 172 7.67 -4.99 -2.03
CA LEU A 172 6.85 -4.03 -1.31
C LEU A 172 5.64 -4.76 -0.76
N LEU A 173 5.30 -4.52 0.50
CA LEU A 173 4.12 -5.07 1.14
C LEU A 173 3.11 -3.94 1.44
N LEU A 174 1.87 -4.12 1.01
CA LEU A 174 0.81 -3.11 1.08
C LEU A 174 -0.41 -3.63 1.85
N PRO A 175 -0.84 -2.93 2.93
CA PRO A 175 -2.08 -3.21 3.65
C PRO A 175 -3.32 -2.49 3.07
N TYR A 176 -4.32 -3.23 2.62
CA TYR A 176 -5.60 -2.67 2.20
C TYR A 176 -6.66 -2.88 3.26
N GLU A 177 -7.15 -1.78 3.84
CA GLU A 177 -8.22 -1.81 4.82
C GLU A 177 -9.59 -1.82 4.14
N LEU A 178 -10.39 -2.84 4.44
CA LEU A 178 -11.73 -3.03 3.88
C LEU A 178 -12.80 -2.79 4.94
N ARG A 179 -13.84 -2.04 4.55
CA ARG A 179 -14.92 -1.57 5.44
C ARG A 179 -16.30 -1.79 4.80
N ALA A 180 -17.35 -1.87 5.61
CA ALA A 180 -18.73 -1.94 5.10
C ALA A 180 -19.27 -0.58 4.65
N CYS A 181 -18.78 0.51 5.23
CA CYS A 181 -19.13 1.89 4.90
C CYS A 181 -17.96 2.84 5.21
N ARG A 182 -17.96 4.05 4.64
CA ARG A 182 -16.85 5.01 4.81
C ARG A 182 -16.60 5.43 6.27
N ALA A 183 -17.65 5.44 7.09
CA ALA A 183 -17.58 5.77 8.51
C ALA A 183 -17.45 4.54 9.42
N CYS A 184 -17.45 3.33 8.84
CA CYS A 184 -17.42 2.09 9.59
C CYS A 184 -15.98 1.73 10.00
N PRO A 185 -15.79 0.99 11.10
CA PRO A 185 -14.49 0.42 11.43
C PRO A 185 -13.97 -0.51 10.33
N THR A 186 -12.64 -0.64 10.22
CA THR A 186 -11.99 -1.63 9.36
C THR A 186 -12.36 -3.05 9.80
N LEU A 187 -12.97 -3.80 8.87
CA LEU A 187 -13.41 -5.17 9.10
C LEU A 187 -12.31 -6.18 8.78
N VAL A 188 -11.52 -5.92 7.75
CA VAL A 188 -10.41 -6.80 7.35
C VAL A 188 -9.28 -5.99 6.72
N THR A 189 -8.04 -6.43 6.93
CA THR A 189 -6.87 -5.93 6.19
C THR A 189 -6.41 -7.03 5.25
N LEU A 190 -6.29 -6.70 3.97
CA LEU A 190 -5.65 -7.54 2.97
C LEU A 190 -4.19 -7.14 2.83
N TRP A 191 -3.32 -8.10 2.59
CA TRP A 191 -1.90 -7.85 2.38
C TRP A 191 -1.48 -8.27 0.98
N TYR A 192 -0.76 -7.37 0.29
CA TYR A 192 -0.29 -7.59 -1.07
C TYR A 192 1.21 -7.36 -1.21
N HIS A 193 1.87 -8.24 -1.95
CA HIS A 193 3.24 -8.10 -2.40
C HIS A 193 3.31 -7.54 -3.82
N LEU A 194 4.14 -6.53 -4.01
CA LEU A 194 4.64 -6.12 -5.32
C LEU A 194 6.12 -6.47 -5.35
N THR A 195 6.53 -7.22 -6.36
CA THR A 195 7.90 -7.68 -6.50
C THR A 195 8.54 -7.08 -7.74
N PHE A 196 9.81 -6.71 -7.58
CA PHE A 196 10.65 -6.14 -8.61
C PHE A 196 11.97 -6.90 -8.63
N ASP A 197 12.56 -7.02 -9.81
CA ASP A 197 13.89 -7.60 -9.93
C ASP A 197 15.01 -6.60 -9.62
N ALA A 198 16.26 -7.04 -9.77
CA ALA A 198 17.43 -6.22 -9.49
C ALA A 198 17.58 -4.97 -10.37
N ALA A 199 16.92 -4.96 -11.54
CA ALA A 199 16.88 -3.84 -12.46
C ALA A 199 15.67 -2.92 -12.23
N GLY A 200 14.86 -3.17 -11.19
CA GLY A 200 13.65 -2.41 -10.90
C GLY A 200 12.47 -2.78 -11.82
N ARG A 201 12.54 -3.89 -12.56
CA ARG A 201 11.44 -4.34 -13.42
C ARG A 201 10.36 -5.00 -12.59
N PHE A 202 9.12 -4.60 -12.80
CA PHE A 202 7.96 -5.17 -12.13
C PHE A 202 7.78 -6.63 -12.52
N ALA A 203 7.86 -7.53 -11.54
CA ALA A 203 7.76 -8.96 -11.74
C ALA A 203 6.34 -9.48 -11.45
N ALA A 204 5.76 -9.10 -10.31
CA ALA A 204 4.47 -9.64 -9.89
C ALA A 204 3.75 -8.80 -8.82
N PHE A 205 2.41 -8.78 -8.94
CA PHE A 205 1.46 -8.42 -7.89
C PHE A 205 0.91 -9.74 -7.31
N ARG A 206 1.02 -9.95 -6.00
CA ARG A 206 0.58 -11.18 -5.32
C ARG A 206 -0.19 -10.84 -4.07
N PHE A 207 -1.33 -11.46 -3.92
CA PHE A 207 -2.08 -11.46 -2.68
C PHE A 207 -1.40 -12.42 -1.69
N VAL A 208 -1.21 -11.97 -0.45
CA VAL A 208 -0.51 -12.72 0.61
C VAL A 208 -1.53 -13.38 1.53
N SER A 209 -2.59 -12.67 1.93
CA SER A 209 -3.81 -13.26 2.49
C SER A 209 -4.89 -12.20 2.80
N SER A 210 -6.14 -12.67 2.92
CA SER A 210 -7.29 -11.92 3.47
C SER A 210 -7.71 -12.45 4.83
N ALA A 211 -7.61 -13.77 5.03
CA ALA A 211 -8.32 -14.43 6.12
C ALA A 211 -7.89 -15.90 6.40
N GLY A 212 -6.80 -16.43 5.84
CA GLY A 212 -6.43 -17.85 6.02
C GLY A 212 -5.39 -18.05 7.12
N GLU A 213 -5.82 -18.61 8.24
CA GLU A 213 -5.08 -18.88 9.50
C GLU A 213 -4.42 -17.66 10.17
N LYS A 214 -5.27 -16.74 10.65
CA LYS A 214 -4.86 -15.74 11.64
C LYS A 214 -4.76 -16.44 12.98
N THR A 215 -3.56 -16.79 13.43
CA THR A 215 -3.38 -16.95 14.88
C THR A 215 -3.47 -15.54 15.48
N ALA A 216 -4.64 -15.21 16.01
CA ALA A 216 -4.84 -13.99 16.76
C ALA A 216 -4.31 -14.22 18.17
N LEU A 217 -3.33 -13.43 18.59
CA LEU A 217 -2.80 -13.45 19.94
C LEU A 217 -3.27 -12.19 20.66
N GLY A 218 -3.66 -12.31 21.92
CA GLY A 218 -4.13 -11.16 22.72
C GLY A 218 -3.90 -11.33 24.21
N ASP A 219 -3.83 -12.58 24.67
CA ASP A 219 -3.44 -12.90 26.04
C ASP A 219 -1.92 -12.84 26.21
N ASP A 220 -1.49 -12.40 27.39
CA ASP A 220 -0.08 -12.45 27.75
C ASP A 220 0.43 -13.89 27.79
N GLN A 221 1.68 -14.09 27.37
CA GLN A 221 2.32 -15.40 27.21
C GLN A 221 1.68 -16.31 26.16
N ALA A 222 0.79 -15.79 25.31
CA ALA A 222 0.17 -16.62 24.27
C ALA A 222 1.21 -17.12 23.26
N THR A 223 0.99 -18.34 22.78
CA THR A 223 1.90 -19.01 21.83
C THR A 223 1.22 -19.35 20.52
N ALA A 224 2.00 -19.37 19.44
CA ALA A 224 1.52 -19.75 18.11
C ALA A 224 2.54 -20.62 17.40
N ARG A 225 2.07 -21.60 16.61
CA ARG A 225 2.89 -22.35 15.67
C ARG A 225 2.32 -22.17 14.27
N ILE A 226 3.12 -21.66 13.34
CA ILE A 226 2.65 -21.20 12.01
C ILE A 226 3.62 -21.59 10.90
N ALA A 227 3.10 -21.75 9.69
CA ALA A 227 3.91 -22.00 8.50
C ALA A 227 4.61 -20.73 7.97
N PRO A 228 5.78 -20.83 7.33
CA PRO A 228 6.34 -19.75 6.52
C PRO A 228 5.31 -19.22 5.50
N GLY A 229 5.22 -17.90 5.37
CA GLY A 229 4.21 -17.20 4.55
C GLY A 229 2.92 -16.84 5.29
N SER A 230 2.67 -17.41 6.48
CA SER A 230 1.52 -17.03 7.31
C SER A 230 1.71 -15.68 8.00
N VAL A 231 0.61 -15.05 8.41
CA VAL A 231 0.62 -13.78 9.17
C VAL A 231 -0.01 -13.99 10.54
N VAL A 232 0.72 -13.64 11.60
CA VAL A 232 0.21 -13.51 12.96
C VAL A 232 -0.28 -12.09 13.20
N VAL A 233 -1.38 -11.97 13.91
CA VAL A 233 -1.91 -10.66 14.33
C VAL A 233 -2.00 -10.64 15.85
N ILE A 234 -1.20 -9.79 16.49
CA ILE A 234 -1.34 -9.50 17.91
C ILE A 234 -2.37 -8.37 18.06
N ARG A 235 -3.36 -8.58 18.92
CA ARG A 235 -4.47 -7.65 19.18
C ARG A 235 -4.47 -7.30 20.66
N LEU A 236 -4.25 -6.03 20.96
CA LEU A 236 -4.17 -5.55 22.33
C LEU A 236 -5.21 -4.46 22.59
N PRO A 237 -5.93 -4.49 23.72
CA PRO A 237 -6.76 -3.35 24.12
C PRO A 237 -5.89 -2.10 24.24
N ALA A 238 -6.35 -0.98 23.69
CA ALA A 238 -5.60 0.27 23.68
C ALA A 238 -6.52 1.46 23.92
N ASN A 239 -6.04 2.47 24.65
CA ASN A 239 -6.76 3.74 24.80
C ASN A 239 -5.82 4.94 24.63
N PRO A 240 -5.55 5.35 23.38
CA PRO A 240 -4.66 6.48 23.09
C PRO A 240 -5.11 7.79 23.74
N SER A 241 -6.39 7.97 24.10
CA SER A 241 -6.86 9.20 24.77
C SER A 241 -6.32 9.36 26.19
N THR A 242 -5.78 8.29 26.77
CA THR A 242 -5.10 8.31 28.07
C THR A 242 -3.59 8.61 27.94
N GLY A 243 -3.09 8.68 26.70
CA GLY A 243 -1.67 8.81 26.36
C GLY A 243 -0.86 7.52 26.42
N TYR A 244 -1.47 6.41 26.86
CA TYR A 244 -0.82 5.10 26.83
C TYR A 244 -0.87 4.50 25.43
N LEU A 245 0.28 4.03 24.96
CA LEU A 245 0.47 3.36 23.68
C LEU A 245 1.23 2.06 23.93
N TRP A 246 0.95 1.05 23.13
CA TRP A 246 1.83 -0.11 23.05
C TRP A 246 3.07 0.28 22.27
N VAL A 247 4.24 0.06 22.87
CA VAL A 247 5.54 0.29 22.25
C VAL A 247 6.32 -1.03 22.23
N PRO A 248 7.16 -1.24 21.21
CA PRO A 248 7.97 -2.44 21.16
C PRO A 248 9.10 -2.37 22.19
N GLU A 249 9.19 -3.39 23.05
CA GLU A 249 10.35 -3.61 23.90
C GLU A 249 11.30 -4.64 23.27
N ALA A 250 10.74 -5.68 22.66
CA ALA A 250 11.47 -6.62 21.82
C ALA A 250 10.60 -6.99 20.62
N LEU A 251 11.08 -6.68 19.42
CA LEU A 251 10.53 -7.24 18.19
C LEU A 251 11.57 -8.17 17.58
N PRO A 252 11.15 -9.28 16.96
CA PRO A 252 12.06 -10.10 16.18
C PRO A 252 12.66 -9.24 15.06
N ALA A 253 13.99 -9.16 15.03
CA ALA A 253 14.75 -8.70 13.88
C ALA A 253 14.71 -9.77 12.77
N ASP A 254 14.95 -9.37 11.52
CA ASP A 254 14.87 -10.21 10.33
C ASP A 254 15.39 -11.65 10.58
N GLY A 255 14.48 -12.62 10.61
CA GLY A 255 14.71 -14.00 11.05
C GLY A 255 13.46 -14.87 10.84
N PRO A 256 12.94 -15.57 11.87
CA PRO A 256 11.74 -16.38 11.69
C PRO A 256 10.47 -15.53 11.55
N LEU A 257 10.43 -14.34 12.17
CA LEU A 257 9.32 -13.39 12.08
C LEU A 257 9.79 -12.01 11.69
N ARG A 258 8.89 -11.26 11.06
CA ARG A 258 9.08 -9.84 10.77
C ARG A 258 7.82 -9.05 11.07
N MET A 259 7.98 -7.93 11.77
CA MET A 259 6.91 -6.95 11.91
C MET A 259 6.63 -6.27 10.57
N LEU A 260 5.38 -6.31 10.12
CA LEU A 260 4.92 -5.69 8.89
C LEU A 260 4.44 -4.26 9.15
N TRP A 261 3.56 -4.13 10.12
CA TRP A 261 2.87 -2.88 10.46
C TRP A 261 2.19 -2.99 11.81
N HIS A 262 1.84 -1.84 12.38
CA HIS A 262 0.88 -1.78 13.47
C HIS A 262 -0.08 -0.62 13.29
N ALA A 263 -1.29 -0.76 13.81
CA ALA A 263 -2.31 0.28 13.71
C ALA A 263 -3.31 0.17 14.86
N TYR A 264 -3.60 1.33 15.45
CA TYR A 264 -4.73 1.49 16.36
C TYR A 264 -6.04 1.57 15.58
N ARG A 265 -7.06 0.88 16.08
CA ARG A 265 -8.44 0.97 15.61
C ARG A 265 -9.35 1.39 16.75
N PRO A 266 -10.11 2.49 16.59
CA PRO A 266 -11.09 2.88 17.58
C PRO A 266 -12.23 1.86 17.64
N ALA A 267 -12.84 1.70 18.81
CA ALA A 267 -14.09 0.94 18.92
C ALA A 267 -15.20 1.61 18.11
N ALA A 268 -16.16 0.80 17.66
CA ALA A 268 -17.41 1.26 17.05
C ALA A 268 -18.32 1.90 18.12
N SER A 269 -17.93 3.07 18.61
CA SER A 269 -18.58 3.75 19.73
C SER A 269 -18.69 5.24 19.45
N PRO A 270 -19.86 5.86 19.72
CA PRO A 270 -20.01 7.32 19.63
C PRO A 270 -19.36 8.06 20.81
N ARG A 271 -18.83 7.34 21.81
CA ARG A 271 -18.24 7.95 23.01
C ARG A 271 -16.82 8.42 22.71
N LEU A 272 -16.58 9.72 22.95
CA LEU A 272 -15.24 10.29 22.93
C LEU A 272 -14.34 9.59 23.96
N GLY A 273 -13.12 9.21 23.56
CA GLY A 273 -12.16 8.52 24.42
C GLY A 273 -12.49 7.05 24.71
N ALA A 274 -13.44 6.44 23.98
CA ALA A 274 -13.68 5.01 24.08
C ALA A 274 -12.40 4.23 23.72
N PRO A 275 -12.03 3.21 24.52
CA PRO A 275 -10.90 2.36 24.20
C PRO A 275 -11.17 1.60 22.90
N GLY A 276 -10.12 1.37 22.13
CA GLY A 276 -10.12 0.54 20.94
C GLY A 276 -9.13 -0.61 21.08
N GLU A 277 -8.57 -1.02 19.96
CA GLU A 277 -7.59 -2.11 19.88
C GLU A 277 -6.38 -1.65 19.05
N ASP A 278 -5.19 -2.05 19.47
CA ASP A 278 -3.96 -1.91 18.70
C ASP A 278 -3.59 -3.25 18.08
N PHE A 279 -3.33 -3.23 16.78
CA PHE A 279 -3.08 -4.41 15.96
C PHE A 279 -1.64 -4.39 15.49
N TRP A 280 -0.94 -5.52 15.64
CA TRP A 280 0.43 -5.70 15.16
C TRP A 280 0.47 -6.90 14.23
N TRP A 281 0.86 -6.70 12.97
CA TRP A 281 0.92 -7.75 11.95
C TRP A 281 2.35 -8.23 11.78
N LEU A 282 2.56 -9.55 11.89
CA LEU A 282 3.85 -10.17 11.72
C LEU A 282 3.80 -11.28 10.67
N GLU A 283 4.72 -11.28 9.73
CA GLU A 283 4.87 -12.34 8.73
C GLU A 283 5.85 -13.41 9.23
N ALA A 284 5.46 -14.68 9.09
CA ALA A 284 6.35 -15.82 9.22
C ALA A 284 7.22 -15.98 7.98
N ARG A 285 8.53 -16.00 8.17
CA ARG A 285 9.51 -15.94 7.08
C ARG A 285 10.29 -17.23 6.94
N GLN A 286 10.90 -17.67 8.02
CA GLN A 286 11.81 -18.82 8.04
C GLN A 286 11.53 -19.68 9.26
N PRO A 287 11.80 -20.99 9.21
CA PRO A 287 11.68 -21.83 10.38
C PRO A 287 12.53 -21.32 11.56
N GLY A 288 11.97 -21.34 12.76
CA GLY A 288 12.63 -20.86 13.98
C GLY A 288 11.64 -20.32 15.01
N THR A 289 12.13 -19.91 16.17
CA THR A 289 11.31 -19.33 17.24
C THR A 289 11.59 -17.85 17.40
N ALA A 290 10.57 -17.07 17.66
CA ALA A 290 10.69 -15.65 17.97
C ALA A 290 9.79 -15.25 19.14
N THR A 291 10.25 -14.24 19.86
CA THR A 291 9.51 -13.62 20.96
C THR A 291 9.19 -12.18 20.61
N VAL A 292 7.95 -11.78 20.85
CA VAL A 292 7.48 -10.40 20.73
C VAL A 292 7.15 -9.89 22.12
N MET A 293 7.69 -8.75 22.51
CA MET A 293 7.38 -8.06 23.76
C MET A 293 6.93 -6.63 23.47
N LEU A 294 5.71 -6.32 23.91
CA LEU A 294 5.08 -5.01 23.78
C LEU A 294 4.79 -4.46 25.17
N ARG A 295 5.03 -3.16 25.38
CA ARG A 295 4.83 -2.49 26.66
C ARG A 295 3.85 -1.33 26.52
N SER A 296 2.90 -1.21 27.44
CA SER A 296 1.89 -0.14 27.44
C SER A 296 2.33 1.01 28.32
N LEU A 297 2.86 2.08 27.72
CA LEU A 297 3.39 3.24 28.43
C LEU A 297 3.07 4.56 27.73
N ARG A 298 3.32 5.68 28.42
CA ARG A 298 3.34 7.02 27.83
C ARG A 298 4.75 7.29 27.32
N PRO A 299 4.98 7.45 26.00
CA PRO A 299 6.35 7.58 25.47
C PRO A 299 7.15 8.77 26.04
N TRP A 300 6.46 9.85 26.44
CA TRP A 300 7.05 11.03 27.07
C TRP A 300 7.21 10.92 28.60
N GLN A 301 6.72 9.85 29.20
CA GLN A 301 6.85 9.57 30.63
C GLN A 301 7.18 8.08 30.80
N PRO A 302 8.43 7.68 30.50
CA PRO A 302 8.83 6.28 30.56
C PRO A 302 8.60 5.72 31.96
N ASP A 303 7.99 4.54 32.04
CA ASP A 303 7.79 3.79 33.27
C ASP A 303 8.32 2.37 33.06
N PRO A 304 9.46 2.00 33.68
CA PRO A 304 10.04 0.67 33.54
C PRO A 304 9.16 -0.44 34.15
N ASN A 305 8.18 -0.09 34.98
CA ASN A 305 7.21 -1.03 35.55
C ASN A 305 5.88 -1.06 34.80
N ALA A 306 5.77 -0.32 33.68
CA ALA A 306 4.57 -0.31 32.87
C ALA A 306 4.20 -1.72 32.38
N PRO A 307 2.90 -2.06 32.28
CA PRO A 307 2.46 -3.40 31.88
C PRO A 307 3.08 -3.84 30.54
N ALA A 308 3.71 -5.01 30.52
CA ALA A 308 4.22 -5.64 29.32
C ALA A 308 3.40 -6.88 28.95
N ARG A 309 3.37 -7.20 27.66
CA ARG A 309 2.78 -8.40 27.09
C ARG A 309 3.84 -9.10 26.26
N GLN A 310 3.98 -10.40 26.46
CA GLN A 310 4.94 -11.22 25.74
C GLN A 310 4.22 -12.32 24.96
N PHE A 311 4.72 -12.63 23.78
CA PHE A 311 4.19 -13.64 22.88
C PHE A 311 5.34 -14.50 22.35
N ALA A 312 5.16 -15.82 22.28
CA ALA A 312 6.14 -16.73 21.72
C ALA A 312 5.60 -17.43 20.48
N ILE A 313 6.28 -17.26 19.35
CA ILE A 313 5.78 -17.72 18.05
C ILE A 313 6.85 -18.62 17.43
N GLU A 314 6.46 -19.85 17.11
CA GLU A 314 7.26 -20.82 16.38
C GLU A 314 6.85 -20.82 14.91
N VAL A 315 7.80 -20.59 14.03
CA VAL A 315 7.63 -20.79 12.60
C VAL A 315 8.18 -22.17 12.24
N ALA A 316 7.35 -23.03 11.70
CA ALA A 316 7.72 -24.38 11.31
C ALA A 316 6.87 -24.82 10.11
N ALA A 317 7.42 -25.68 9.25
CA ALA A 317 6.60 -26.33 8.23
C ALA A 317 5.49 -27.15 8.93
N PRO A 318 4.27 -27.20 8.34
CA PRO A 318 3.16 -27.97 8.90
C PRO A 318 3.49 -29.46 9.02
#